data_AF-A0AAE6RBX0-F1
#
_entry.id   AF-A0AAE6RBX0-F1
#
_cell.length_a   1.000
_cell.length_b   1.000
_cell.length_c   1.000
_cell.angle_alpha   90.00
_cell.angle_beta   90.00
_cell.angle_gamma   90.00
#
_symmetry.space_group_name_H-M   'P 1'
#
loop_
_entity.id
_entity.type
_entity.pdbx_description
1 polymer ?
#
loop_
_entity_poly.entity_id
_entity_poly.type
_entity_poly.pdbx_seq_one_letter_code
_entity_poly.pdbx_strand_id
1 'polypeptide(L)'
;MAPALLPRGSDKRAADDYAKAVATFKARLAQSKLKVGGLSPQLPLLASNNSRLFPQWFNGAQLVSKDLDRFTFTLLQVDATKLRDSTDYEDLTAMAQQGAYSATVTSDRLYYVGADYQPLNNLTFSLHTSKLEDLFRRDFAGFKFKTRLGPGDVFTEWRWFNARQQGRALLGEVDNQTLSTNVGYSIQGHTFSGGYQKVSGDTAYAYVGGTDTYLFSEQQVSTFALANERAWMLRYDYNFAALGIPGLTFNVRYVKGDQVEPQRIASVKGRALATDDGEGREWERTTDITYVVQSGPLRHVSLRWRNASMRSNFADAADENRVIVGYTVEF
;
A
#
# COMPACT_ATOMS: atom_id res chain seq x y z
N MET A 1 -7.63 17.03 2.54
CA MET A 1 -8.16 15.69 2.92
C MET A 1 -8.30 15.67 4.44
N ALA A 2 -9.47 15.36 5.00
CA ALA A 2 -9.61 15.25 6.46
C ALA A 2 -8.97 13.93 6.95
N PRO A 3 -8.35 13.88 8.13
CA PRO A 3 -7.80 12.65 8.66
C PRO A 3 -8.95 11.65 8.91
N ALA A 4 -8.96 10.58 8.11
CA ALA A 4 -9.84 9.41 8.21
C ALA A 4 -9.56 8.58 9.48
N LEU A 5 -9.71 9.20 10.66
CA LEU A 5 -9.51 8.57 11.97
C LEU A 5 -10.83 8.09 12.60
N LEU A 6 -11.90 8.85 12.35
CA LEU A 6 -13.25 8.63 12.87
C LEU A 6 -14.23 8.65 11.70
N PRO A 7 -15.30 7.82 11.75
CA PRO A 7 -16.39 7.90 10.79
C PRO A 7 -16.98 9.32 10.75
N ARG A 8 -17.51 9.73 9.60
CA ARG A 8 -18.19 11.01 9.45
C ARG A 8 -19.62 10.84 8.99
N GLY A 9 -20.54 11.55 9.62
CA GLY A 9 -21.94 11.60 9.23
C GLY A 9 -22.18 12.40 7.95
N SER A 10 -23.44 12.45 7.51
CA SER A 10 -23.86 13.24 6.33
C SER A 10 -23.63 14.74 6.50
N ASP A 11 -23.63 15.25 7.74
CA ASP A 11 -23.29 16.63 8.10
C ASP A 11 -21.76 16.89 8.13
N LYS A 12 -20.96 15.89 7.77
CA LYS A 12 -19.48 15.87 7.75
C LYS A 12 -18.83 16.00 9.12
N ARG A 13 -19.58 15.91 10.24
CA ARG A 13 -19.00 15.84 11.58
C ARG A 13 -18.41 14.47 11.85
N ALA A 14 -17.31 14.44 12.58
CA ALA A 14 -16.73 13.20 13.07
C ALA A 14 -17.60 12.63 14.20
N ALA A 15 -17.81 11.32 14.21
CA ALA A 15 -18.40 10.64 15.36
C ALA A 15 -17.48 10.76 16.58
N ASP A 16 -18.07 10.80 17.78
CA ASP A 16 -17.31 10.90 19.03
C ASP A 16 -16.53 9.61 19.34
N ASP A 17 -17.12 8.45 19.00
CA ASP A 17 -16.51 7.13 19.11
C ASP A 17 -17.04 6.17 18.03
N TYR A 18 -16.36 5.02 17.89
CA TYR A 18 -16.83 3.89 17.08
C TYR A 18 -16.10 2.61 17.46
N ALA A 19 -16.75 1.46 17.22
CA ALA A 19 -16.18 0.15 17.47
C ALA A 19 -16.43 -0.81 16.29
N LYS A 20 -15.57 -1.82 16.16
CA LYS A 20 -15.71 -2.88 15.16
C LYS A 20 -15.39 -4.22 15.79
N ALA A 21 -16.23 -5.20 15.49
CA ALA A 21 -15.95 -6.61 15.76
C ALA A 21 -15.84 -7.35 14.44
N VAL A 22 -14.83 -8.21 14.33
CA VAL A 22 -14.54 -9.01 13.14
C VAL A 22 -14.15 -10.40 13.60
N ALA A 23 -14.79 -11.42 13.03
CA ALA A 23 -14.52 -12.83 13.35
C ALA A 23 -13.94 -13.57 12.14
N THR A 24 -13.00 -14.49 12.40
CA THR A 24 -12.41 -15.34 11.36
C THR A 24 -12.34 -16.79 11.84
N PHE A 25 -13.02 -17.68 11.14
CA PHE A 25 -12.86 -19.12 11.32
C PHE A 25 -11.60 -19.59 10.59
N LYS A 26 -10.85 -20.52 11.19
CA LYS A 26 -9.59 -21.03 10.64
C LYS A 26 -9.59 -22.55 10.69
N ALA A 27 -9.23 -23.18 9.57
CA ALA A 27 -8.99 -24.61 9.48
C ALA A 27 -7.60 -24.85 8.88
N ARG A 28 -6.93 -25.92 9.29
CA ARG A 28 -5.64 -26.33 8.72
C ARG A 28 -5.66 -27.82 8.42
N LEU A 29 -5.22 -28.18 7.21
CA LEU A 29 -4.90 -29.54 6.81
C LEU A 29 -3.49 -29.51 6.20
N ALA A 30 -2.58 -30.34 6.71
CA ALA A 30 -1.17 -30.28 6.35
C ALA A 30 -0.57 -28.85 6.45
N GLN A 31 0.10 -28.35 5.41
CA GLN A 31 0.60 -26.98 5.32
C GLN A 31 -0.39 -26.02 4.64
N SER A 32 -1.63 -26.45 4.43
CA SER A 32 -2.73 -25.63 3.90
C SER A 32 -3.60 -25.06 5.01
N LYS A 33 -3.82 -23.74 4.98
CA LYS A 33 -4.64 -23.00 5.95
C LYS A 33 -5.77 -22.25 5.25
N LEU A 34 -7.00 -22.59 5.61
CA LEU A 34 -8.21 -21.88 5.22
C LEU A 34 -8.59 -20.87 6.31
N LYS A 35 -8.98 -19.66 5.90
CA LYS A 35 -9.60 -18.63 6.72
C LYS A 35 -10.93 -18.21 6.09
N VAL A 36 -11.98 -18.07 6.87
CA VAL A 36 -13.32 -17.62 6.41
C VAL A 36 -13.87 -16.58 7.38
N GLY A 37 -14.47 -15.51 6.86
CA GLY A 37 -14.98 -14.36 7.60
C GLY A 37 -14.14 -13.11 7.34
N GLY A 38 -13.80 -12.37 8.39
CA GLY A 38 -12.96 -11.18 8.28
C GLY A 38 -11.50 -11.48 7.97
N LEU A 39 -10.96 -10.81 6.95
CA LEU A 39 -9.60 -10.96 6.45
C LEU A 39 -8.92 -9.59 6.38
N SER A 40 -7.65 -9.53 6.74
CA SER A 40 -6.79 -8.35 6.53
C SER A 40 -5.57 -8.78 5.70
N PRO A 41 -5.74 -9.10 4.40
CA PRO A 41 -4.65 -9.53 3.52
C PRO A 41 -3.57 -8.45 3.37
N GLN A 42 -2.33 -8.91 3.20
CA GLN A 42 -1.18 -8.11 2.78
C GLN A 42 -0.59 -8.77 1.53
N LEU A 43 -1.32 -8.66 0.43
CA LEU A 43 -1.04 -9.33 -0.84
C LEU A 43 -0.72 -8.28 -1.93
N PRO A 44 0.12 -8.61 -2.94
CA PRO A 44 0.52 -7.64 -3.98
C PRO A 44 -0.62 -6.88 -4.67
N LEU A 45 -1.78 -7.53 -4.85
CA LEU A 45 -2.95 -6.93 -5.50
C LEU A 45 -4.09 -6.58 -4.54
N LEU A 46 -3.93 -6.84 -3.23
CA LEU A 46 -4.91 -6.52 -2.18
C LEU A 46 -4.21 -6.36 -0.82
N ALA A 47 -3.86 -5.12 -0.46
CA ALA A 47 -3.13 -4.78 0.76
C ALA A 47 -4.02 -3.95 1.71
N SER A 48 -4.49 -4.56 2.79
CA SER A 48 -5.39 -3.89 3.74
C SER A 48 -4.72 -2.67 4.35
N ASN A 49 -5.45 -1.56 4.41
CA ASN A 49 -4.91 -0.31 4.95
C ASN A 49 -4.79 -0.35 6.46
N ASN A 50 -3.56 -0.25 6.95
CA ASN A 50 -3.24 -0.28 8.39
C ASN A 50 -2.65 1.06 8.88
N SER A 51 -2.88 2.14 8.13
CA SER A 51 -2.22 3.43 8.33
C SER A 51 -3.01 4.42 9.20
N ARG A 52 -4.14 4.00 9.77
CA ARG A 52 -5.06 4.77 10.64
C ARG A 52 -5.35 3.98 11.93
N LEU A 53 -6.33 4.44 12.72
CA LEU A 53 -6.62 3.90 14.04
C LEU A 53 -7.00 2.41 14.02
N PHE A 54 -7.92 2.03 13.14
CA PHE A 54 -8.25 0.62 12.90
C PHE A 54 -7.82 0.19 11.51
N PRO A 55 -7.44 -1.10 11.34
CA PRO A 55 -7.16 -1.65 10.03
C PRO A 55 -8.43 -1.75 9.18
N GLN A 56 -8.26 -1.73 7.87
CA GLN A 56 -9.28 -2.15 6.92
C GLN A 56 -9.44 -3.68 6.97
N TRP A 57 -10.68 -4.14 6.85
CA TRP A 57 -11.00 -5.56 6.75
C TRP A 57 -11.78 -5.87 5.49
N PHE A 58 -11.74 -7.13 5.07
CA PHE A 58 -12.55 -7.68 4.00
C PHE A 58 -13.34 -8.87 4.53
N ASN A 59 -14.56 -9.07 4.06
CA ASN A 59 -15.30 -10.31 4.30
C ASN A 59 -15.04 -11.30 3.15
N GLY A 60 -14.80 -12.57 3.47
CA GLY A 60 -14.60 -13.60 2.45
C GLY A 60 -13.83 -14.83 2.93
N ALA A 61 -13.14 -15.48 2.00
CA ALA A 61 -12.33 -16.67 2.26
C ALA A 61 -10.93 -16.57 1.65
N GLN A 62 -9.94 -17.12 2.36
CA GLN A 62 -8.55 -17.22 1.90
C GLN A 62 -8.00 -18.61 2.20
N LEU A 63 -7.45 -19.26 1.18
CA LEU A 63 -6.67 -20.49 1.31
C LEU A 63 -5.21 -20.17 0.97
N VAL A 64 -4.30 -20.49 1.88
CA VAL A 64 -2.86 -20.47 1.63
C VAL A 64 -2.31 -21.88 1.78
N SER A 65 -1.69 -22.41 0.74
CA SER A 65 -1.05 -23.73 0.74
C SER A 65 0.46 -23.62 0.59
N LYS A 66 1.19 -24.40 1.39
CA LYS A 66 2.65 -24.60 1.27
C LYS A 66 3.01 -26.08 1.20
N ASP A 67 2.10 -26.89 0.66
CA ASP A 67 2.29 -28.35 0.60
C ASP A 67 3.28 -28.78 -0.49
N LEU A 68 3.54 -27.93 -1.49
CA LEU A 68 4.57 -28.15 -2.50
C LEU A 68 5.86 -27.44 -2.07
N ASP A 69 6.98 -28.16 -2.07
CA ASP A 69 8.30 -27.61 -1.67
C ASP A 69 8.62 -26.33 -2.44
N ARG A 70 9.10 -25.30 -1.74
CA ARG A 70 9.46 -23.97 -2.27
C ARG A 70 8.31 -23.17 -2.89
N PHE A 71 7.08 -23.66 -2.89
CA PHE A 71 5.92 -22.92 -3.39
C PHE A 71 5.00 -22.47 -2.26
N THR A 72 4.44 -21.27 -2.41
CA THR A 72 3.28 -20.82 -1.64
C THR A 72 2.18 -20.45 -2.62
N PHE A 73 1.05 -21.13 -2.53
CA PHE A 73 -0.15 -20.82 -3.34
C PHE A 73 -1.16 -20.07 -2.48
N THR A 74 -1.77 -19.04 -3.05
CA THR A 74 -2.81 -18.24 -2.40
C THR A 74 -4.05 -18.19 -3.29
N LEU A 75 -5.20 -18.57 -2.74
CA LEU A 75 -6.52 -18.32 -3.32
C LEU A 75 -7.29 -17.41 -2.36
N LEU A 76 -7.97 -16.40 -2.88
CA LEU A 76 -8.82 -15.52 -2.08
C LEU A 76 -10.04 -15.09 -2.88
N GLN A 77 -11.19 -15.03 -2.20
CA GLN A 77 -12.37 -14.33 -2.67
C GLN A 77 -12.86 -13.43 -1.52
N VAL A 78 -13.15 -12.17 -1.83
CA VAL A 78 -13.80 -11.24 -0.88
C VAL A 78 -14.99 -10.59 -1.56
N ASP A 79 -16.01 -10.21 -0.80
CA ASP A 79 -17.28 -9.65 -1.29
C ASP A 79 -17.58 -8.25 -0.75
N ALA A 80 -17.08 -7.93 0.44
CA ALA A 80 -17.27 -6.62 1.06
C ALA A 80 -16.00 -6.14 1.77
N THR A 81 -15.90 -4.84 1.98
CA THR A 81 -14.85 -4.20 2.79
C THR A 81 -15.44 -3.42 3.95
N LYS A 82 -14.78 -3.46 5.09
CA LYS A 82 -15.00 -2.57 6.21
C LYS A 82 -13.82 -1.61 6.27
N LEU A 83 -14.03 -0.38 5.83
CA LEU A 83 -12.98 0.64 5.76
C LEU A 83 -12.44 0.97 7.15
N ARG A 84 -11.20 1.45 7.21
CA ARG A 84 -10.48 1.84 8.44
C ARG A 84 -11.26 2.82 9.33
N ASP A 85 -12.11 3.65 8.75
CA ASP A 85 -12.96 4.66 9.39
C ASP A 85 -14.48 4.41 9.21
N SER A 86 -14.90 3.16 8.96
CA SER A 86 -16.32 2.76 8.86
C SER A 86 -16.66 1.63 9.83
N THR A 87 -17.89 1.60 10.35
CA THR A 87 -18.44 0.50 11.17
C THR A 87 -19.07 -0.60 10.33
N ASP A 88 -19.39 -0.32 9.06
CA ASP A 88 -20.20 -1.18 8.21
C ASP A 88 -19.36 -1.95 7.19
N TYR A 89 -19.92 -3.04 6.67
CA TYR A 89 -19.40 -3.66 5.47
C TYR A 89 -20.07 -3.00 4.27
N GLU A 90 -19.25 -2.55 3.33
CA GLU A 90 -19.64 -1.87 2.10
C GLU A 90 -19.13 -2.67 0.91
N ASP A 91 -19.76 -2.48 -0.25
CA ASP A 91 -19.28 -3.05 -1.50
C ASP A 91 -17.85 -2.57 -1.82
N LEU A 92 -17.15 -3.35 -2.64
CA LEU A 92 -15.81 -3.02 -3.09
C LEU A 92 -15.87 -1.90 -4.13
N THR A 93 -14.90 -0.99 -4.12
CA THR A 93 -14.80 0.11 -5.10
C THR A 93 -13.39 0.16 -5.70
N ALA A 94 -13.19 1.02 -6.69
CA ALA A 94 -11.86 1.44 -7.13
C ALA A 94 -11.44 2.72 -6.41
N MET A 95 -10.13 2.87 -6.16
CA MET A 95 -9.62 4.10 -5.56
C MET A 95 -9.64 5.25 -6.56
N ALA A 96 -10.33 6.35 -6.19
CA ALA A 96 -10.63 7.45 -7.11
C ALA A 96 -9.40 8.23 -7.64
N GLN A 97 -8.30 8.30 -6.89
CA GLN A 97 -7.01 8.89 -7.32
C GLN A 97 -7.12 10.19 -8.11
N GLN A 98 -7.41 11.31 -7.42
CA GLN A 98 -7.59 12.62 -8.07
C GLN A 98 -8.64 12.64 -9.21
N GLY A 99 -9.59 11.70 -9.18
CA GLY A 99 -10.65 11.57 -10.18
C GLY A 99 -10.31 10.68 -11.38
N ALA A 100 -9.20 9.94 -11.35
CA ALA A 100 -8.88 8.94 -12.36
C ALA A 100 -9.96 7.83 -12.44
N TYR A 101 -10.62 7.51 -11.32
CA TYR A 101 -11.71 6.54 -11.26
C TYR A 101 -12.88 7.08 -10.42
N SER A 102 -14.10 6.61 -10.70
CA SER A 102 -15.25 6.90 -9.85
C SER A 102 -15.26 6.01 -8.61
N ALA A 103 -15.31 6.60 -7.41
CA ALA A 103 -15.51 5.88 -6.16
C ALA A 103 -16.97 5.46 -5.91
N THR A 104 -17.92 5.86 -6.76
CA THR A 104 -19.34 5.49 -6.62
C THR A 104 -19.70 4.21 -7.36
N VAL A 105 -18.80 3.72 -8.21
CA VAL A 105 -19.00 2.47 -8.95
C VAL A 105 -18.51 1.33 -8.06
N THR A 106 -19.43 0.41 -7.75
CA THR A 106 -19.18 -0.70 -6.83
C THR A 106 -19.03 -2.04 -7.56
N SER A 107 -18.44 -3.00 -6.86
CA SER A 107 -18.28 -4.39 -7.23
C SER A 107 -18.61 -5.25 -6.01
N ASP A 108 -19.32 -6.35 -6.24
CA ASP A 108 -19.74 -7.29 -5.20
C ASP A 108 -18.69 -8.37 -4.91
N ARG A 109 -17.58 -8.40 -5.67
CA ARG A 109 -16.63 -9.50 -5.56
C ARG A 109 -15.26 -9.20 -6.13
N LEU A 110 -14.23 -9.63 -5.39
CA LEU A 110 -12.87 -9.75 -5.88
C LEU A 110 -12.38 -11.19 -5.75
N TYR A 111 -11.87 -11.72 -6.85
CA TYR A 111 -11.17 -13.00 -6.91
C TYR A 111 -9.67 -12.78 -6.99
N TYR A 112 -8.89 -13.66 -6.38
CA TYR A 112 -7.44 -13.56 -6.33
C TYR A 112 -6.80 -14.95 -6.38
N VAL A 113 -5.76 -15.08 -7.19
CA VAL A 113 -4.89 -16.27 -7.27
C VAL A 113 -3.45 -15.81 -7.29
N GLY A 114 -2.57 -16.49 -6.55
CA GLY A 114 -1.15 -16.18 -6.54
C GLY A 114 -0.27 -17.38 -6.26
N ALA A 115 0.95 -17.34 -6.77
CA ALA A 115 2.01 -18.30 -6.54
C ALA A 115 3.33 -17.57 -6.28
N ASP A 116 3.94 -17.88 -5.15
CA ASP A 116 5.32 -17.50 -4.82
C ASP A 116 6.22 -18.72 -4.93
N TYR A 117 7.35 -18.60 -5.63
CA TYR A 117 8.36 -19.63 -5.79
C TYR A 117 9.70 -19.18 -5.22
N GLN A 118 10.26 -19.97 -4.31
CA GLN A 118 11.53 -19.70 -3.65
C GLN A 118 12.60 -20.73 -4.08
N PRO A 119 13.20 -20.58 -5.27
CA PRO A 119 14.22 -21.52 -5.75
C PRO A 119 15.46 -21.54 -4.83
N LEU A 120 15.77 -20.40 -4.20
CA LEU A 120 16.89 -20.24 -3.27
C LEU A 120 16.41 -19.47 -2.03
N ASN A 121 17.07 -19.65 -0.89
CA ASN A 121 16.69 -18.96 0.35
C ASN A 121 16.74 -17.42 0.23
N ASN A 122 17.52 -16.90 -0.71
CA ASN A 122 17.73 -15.48 -0.98
C ASN A 122 16.99 -14.94 -2.21
N LEU A 123 16.19 -15.76 -2.92
CA LEU A 123 15.51 -15.38 -4.15
C LEU A 123 14.06 -15.87 -4.14
N THR A 124 13.11 -14.97 -4.36
CA THR A 124 11.69 -15.30 -4.53
C THR A 124 11.18 -14.69 -5.81
N PHE A 125 10.47 -15.47 -6.61
CA PHE A 125 9.65 -15.03 -7.74
C PHE A 125 8.17 -15.10 -7.36
N SER A 126 7.37 -14.15 -7.83
CA SER A 126 5.96 -14.03 -7.46
C SER A 126 5.13 -13.75 -8.71
N LEU A 127 4.05 -14.52 -8.91
CA LEU A 127 3.06 -14.33 -9.98
C LEU A 127 1.65 -14.35 -9.40
N HIS A 128 0.90 -13.26 -9.59
CA HIS A 128 -0.41 -13.08 -8.97
C HIS A 128 -1.38 -12.45 -9.96
N THR A 129 -2.66 -12.77 -9.83
CA THR A 129 -3.74 -12.16 -10.61
C THR A 129 -4.95 -11.93 -9.71
N SER A 130 -5.68 -10.85 -9.98
CA SER A 130 -6.92 -10.53 -9.29
C SER A 130 -7.95 -9.95 -10.25
N LYS A 131 -9.22 -10.17 -9.94
CA LYS A 131 -10.36 -9.70 -10.73
C LYS A 131 -11.35 -9.06 -9.80
N LEU A 132 -11.50 -7.74 -9.87
CA LEU A 132 -12.59 -7.00 -9.24
C LEU A 132 -13.74 -7.01 -10.25
N GLU A 133 -14.80 -7.75 -9.95
CA GLU A 133 -15.86 -8.08 -10.90
C GLU A 133 -16.43 -6.82 -11.54
N ASP A 134 -16.65 -6.86 -12.86
CA ASP A 134 -17.13 -5.75 -13.71
C ASP A 134 -16.31 -4.45 -13.73
N LEU A 135 -15.22 -4.34 -12.97
CA LEU A 135 -14.40 -3.12 -12.92
C LEU A 135 -13.08 -3.32 -13.66
N PHE A 136 -12.18 -4.13 -13.09
CA PHE A 136 -10.86 -4.38 -13.69
C PHE A 136 -10.27 -5.73 -13.28
N ARG A 137 -9.35 -6.21 -14.12
CA ARG A 137 -8.41 -7.28 -13.78
C ARG A 137 -7.03 -6.68 -13.57
N ARG A 138 -6.29 -7.24 -12.62
CA ARG A 138 -4.88 -6.92 -12.38
C ARG A 138 -4.01 -8.16 -12.40
N ASP A 139 -2.83 -8.04 -12.96
CA ASP A 139 -1.78 -9.04 -12.94
C ASP A 139 -0.53 -8.44 -12.28
N PHE A 140 0.22 -9.25 -11.54
CA PHE A 140 1.47 -8.87 -10.90
C PHE A 140 2.52 -9.94 -11.16
N ALA A 141 3.71 -9.47 -11.52
CA ALA A 141 4.93 -10.26 -11.57
C ALA A 141 6.03 -9.53 -10.82
N GLY A 142 6.80 -10.25 -10.02
CA GLY A 142 7.91 -9.64 -9.32
C GLY A 142 8.94 -10.64 -8.86
N PHE A 143 10.08 -10.10 -8.43
CA PHE A 143 11.06 -10.87 -7.70
C PHE A 143 11.72 -10.02 -6.62
N LYS A 144 12.18 -10.69 -5.58
CA LYS A 144 13.03 -10.11 -4.54
C LYS A 144 14.27 -10.96 -4.35
N PHE A 145 15.40 -10.29 -4.22
CA PHE A 145 16.71 -10.90 -4.01
C PHE A 145 17.45 -10.17 -2.91
N LYS A 146 18.10 -10.91 -2.00
CA LYS A 146 18.95 -10.33 -0.95
C LYS A 146 20.16 -11.20 -0.70
N THR A 147 21.37 -10.67 -0.88
CA THR A 147 22.61 -11.43 -0.63
C THR A 147 23.62 -10.61 0.15
N ARG A 148 24.53 -11.32 0.83
CA ARG A 148 25.68 -10.72 1.50
C ARG A 148 26.66 -10.18 0.45
N LEU A 149 27.14 -8.96 0.61
CA LEU A 149 28.17 -8.34 -0.22
C LEU A 149 29.17 -7.59 0.67
N GLY A 150 30.42 -8.05 0.73
CA GLY A 150 31.48 -7.41 1.52
C GLY A 150 31.16 -7.39 3.03
N PRO A 151 31.05 -6.21 3.68
CA PRO A 151 30.63 -6.08 5.09
C PRO A 151 29.12 -5.87 5.32
N GLY A 152 28.30 -5.69 4.28
CA GLY A 152 26.85 -5.54 4.38
C GLY A 152 26.00 -6.51 3.53
N ASP A 153 24.71 -6.21 3.41
CA ASP A 153 23.78 -6.92 2.54
C ASP A 153 23.34 -6.03 1.40
N VAL A 154 23.34 -6.56 0.17
CA VAL A 154 22.68 -5.93 -0.97
C VAL A 154 21.31 -6.57 -1.18
N PHE A 155 20.31 -5.78 -1.53
CA PHE A 155 19.00 -6.28 -1.88
C PHE A 155 18.42 -5.55 -3.08
N THR A 156 17.52 -6.22 -3.78
CA THR A 156 16.68 -5.61 -4.81
C THR A 156 15.33 -6.28 -4.86
N GLU A 157 14.30 -5.50 -5.19
CA GLU A 157 12.96 -6.00 -5.46
C GLU A 157 12.37 -5.24 -6.64
N TRP A 158 11.79 -6.00 -7.58
CA TRP A 158 11.20 -5.48 -8.80
C TRP A 158 9.75 -5.94 -8.85
N ARG A 159 8.85 -5.00 -9.10
CA ARG A 159 7.42 -5.20 -9.10
C ARG A 159 6.85 -4.67 -10.40
N TRP A 160 6.26 -5.54 -11.19
CA TRP A 160 5.53 -5.17 -12.39
C TRP A 160 4.06 -5.48 -12.19
N PHE A 161 3.22 -4.50 -12.54
CA PHE A 161 1.78 -4.58 -12.48
C PHE A 161 1.21 -4.29 -13.86
N ASN A 162 0.11 -4.95 -14.18
CA ASN A 162 -0.73 -4.63 -15.33
C ASN A 162 -2.19 -4.61 -14.88
N ALA A 163 -2.96 -3.63 -15.33
CA ALA A 163 -4.39 -3.55 -15.09
C ALA A 163 -5.12 -3.28 -16.41
N ARG A 164 -6.25 -3.94 -16.59
CA ARG A 164 -7.15 -3.72 -17.72
C ARG A 164 -8.62 -3.80 -17.32
N GLN A 165 -9.49 -3.15 -18.06
CA GLN A 165 -10.94 -3.25 -17.85
C GLN A 165 -11.40 -4.69 -18.08
N GLN A 166 -12.47 -5.09 -17.40
CA GLN A 166 -12.98 -6.46 -17.44
C GLN A 166 -14.50 -6.49 -17.22
N GLY A 167 -15.17 -7.53 -17.72
CA GLY A 167 -16.60 -7.73 -17.52
C GLY A 167 -17.41 -6.61 -18.17
N ARG A 168 -18.36 -6.04 -17.44
CA ARG A 168 -19.15 -4.88 -17.91
C ARG A 168 -18.35 -3.57 -18.03
N ALA A 169 -17.11 -3.52 -17.52
CA ALA A 169 -16.24 -2.34 -17.55
C ALA A 169 -16.92 -1.07 -17.02
N LEU A 170 -17.54 -1.15 -15.84
CA LEU A 170 -18.35 -0.07 -15.27
C LEU A 170 -17.53 1.18 -14.87
N LEU A 171 -16.21 1.06 -14.75
CA LEU A 171 -15.31 2.20 -14.57
C LEU A 171 -14.95 2.93 -15.87
N GLY A 172 -15.34 2.37 -17.02
CA GLY A 172 -14.85 2.79 -18.32
C GLY A 172 -13.47 2.18 -18.62
N GLU A 173 -12.61 2.99 -19.22
CA GLU A 173 -11.27 2.57 -19.60
C GLU A 173 -10.38 2.32 -18.38
N VAL A 174 -9.68 1.20 -18.40
CA VAL A 174 -8.57 0.89 -17.50
C VAL A 174 -7.50 0.27 -18.40
N ASP A 175 -6.41 0.98 -18.60
CA ASP A 175 -5.21 0.50 -19.30
C ASP A 175 -3.99 1.05 -18.57
N ASN A 176 -3.31 0.18 -17.85
CA ASN A 176 -2.20 0.59 -17.00
C ASN A 176 -1.15 -0.51 -16.90
N GLN A 177 0.11 -0.15 -17.06
CA GLN A 177 1.25 -0.94 -16.65
C GLN A 177 2.12 -0.12 -15.70
N THR A 178 2.56 -0.72 -14.61
CA THR A 178 3.43 -0.03 -13.65
C THR A 178 4.63 -0.88 -13.31
N LEU A 179 5.84 -0.37 -13.54
CA LEU A 179 7.08 -0.93 -13.02
C LEU A 179 7.49 -0.13 -11.78
N SER A 180 7.78 -0.80 -10.67
CA SER A 180 8.27 -0.20 -9.42
C SER A 180 9.45 -1.01 -8.91
N THR A 181 10.60 -0.37 -8.74
CA THR A 181 11.85 -1.03 -8.33
C THR A 181 12.38 -0.46 -7.03
N ASN A 182 13.13 -1.28 -6.31
CA ASN A 182 13.90 -0.84 -5.17
C ASN A 182 15.23 -1.60 -5.14
N VAL A 183 16.33 -0.89 -4.88
CA VAL A 183 17.68 -1.44 -4.73
C VAL A 183 18.30 -0.78 -3.51
N GLY A 184 19.02 -1.54 -2.71
CA GLY A 184 19.68 -0.97 -1.54
C GLY A 184 20.80 -1.79 -0.97
N TYR A 185 21.48 -1.18 0.00
CA TYR A 185 22.60 -1.76 0.73
C TYR A 185 22.46 -1.46 2.22
N SER A 186 22.64 -2.48 3.06
CA SER A 186 22.53 -2.39 4.51
C SER A 186 23.86 -2.73 5.18
N ILE A 187 24.34 -1.88 6.09
CA ILE A 187 25.61 -2.07 6.81
C ILE A 187 25.55 -1.39 8.18
N GLN A 188 25.92 -2.10 9.24
CA GLN A 188 26.08 -1.55 10.61
C GLN A 188 24.91 -0.64 11.07
N GLY A 189 23.67 -1.08 10.83
CA GLY A 189 22.46 -0.34 11.20
C GLY A 189 22.01 0.70 10.17
N HIS A 190 22.86 1.10 9.21
CA HIS A 190 22.49 1.94 8.08
C HIS A 190 21.85 1.12 6.97
N THR A 191 20.84 1.67 6.32
CA THR A 191 20.32 1.16 5.04
C THR A 191 20.13 2.33 4.08
N PHE A 192 20.77 2.27 2.93
CA PHE A 192 20.54 3.20 1.83
C PHE A 192 19.79 2.46 0.74
N SER A 193 18.69 3.01 0.27
CA SER A 193 17.94 2.43 -0.84
C SER A 193 17.33 3.51 -1.73
N GLY A 194 17.00 3.11 -2.95
CA GLY A 194 16.35 3.97 -3.91
C GLY A 194 15.77 3.16 -5.03
N GLY A 195 14.99 3.82 -5.86
CA GLY A 195 14.22 3.12 -6.87
C GLY A 195 13.63 4.03 -7.91
N TYR A 196 13.11 3.37 -8.93
CA TYR A 196 12.44 3.98 -10.06
C TYR A 196 11.04 3.39 -10.19
N GLN A 197 10.06 4.25 -10.45
CA GLN A 197 8.72 3.83 -10.79
C GLN A 197 8.24 4.54 -12.05
N LYS A 198 7.56 3.80 -12.92
CA LYS A 198 6.89 4.36 -14.10
C LYS A 198 5.52 3.74 -14.24
N VAL A 199 4.54 4.62 -14.31
CA VAL A 199 3.18 4.33 -14.75
C VAL A 199 3.14 4.57 -16.26
N SER A 200 2.64 3.60 -17.01
CA SER A 200 2.47 3.61 -18.47
C SER A 200 1.07 3.14 -18.83
N GLY A 201 0.65 3.41 -20.07
CA GLY A 201 -0.72 3.21 -20.51
C GLY A 201 -1.58 4.46 -20.29
N ASP A 202 -2.83 4.38 -20.70
CA ASP A 202 -3.73 5.54 -20.73
C ASP A 202 -4.33 5.89 -19.35
N THR A 203 -4.16 5.07 -18.32
CA THR A 203 -4.85 5.28 -17.03
C THR A 203 -3.92 5.21 -15.83
N ALA A 204 -4.37 5.81 -14.72
CA ALA A 204 -3.69 5.71 -13.43
C ALA A 204 -3.66 4.25 -12.93
N TYR A 205 -2.77 3.95 -11.99
CA TYR A 205 -2.67 2.62 -11.41
C TYR A 205 -3.97 2.17 -10.74
N ALA A 206 -4.66 1.15 -11.26
CA ALA A 206 -5.92 0.70 -10.67
C ALA A 206 -5.70 -0.12 -9.39
N TYR A 207 -6.45 0.17 -8.31
CA TYR A 207 -6.49 -0.64 -7.08
C TYR A 207 -7.81 -0.44 -6.31
N VAL A 208 -8.05 -1.34 -5.36
CA VAL A 208 -9.29 -1.37 -4.56
C VAL A 208 -9.37 -0.14 -3.66
N GLY A 209 -10.57 0.42 -3.53
CA GLY A 209 -10.84 1.58 -2.69
C GLY A 209 -10.41 1.36 -1.24
N GLY A 210 -9.78 2.38 -0.66
CA GLY A 210 -9.39 2.40 0.75
C GLY A 210 -8.16 1.58 1.11
N THR A 211 -7.64 0.73 0.22
CA THR A 211 -6.44 -0.09 0.47
C THR A 211 -5.17 0.72 0.44
N ASP A 212 -4.10 0.18 1.04
CA ASP A 212 -2.74 0.60 0.69
C ASP A 212 -2.38 -0.07 -0.66
N THR A 213 -1.26 0.33 -1.26
CA THR A 213 -0.71 -0.27 -2.47
C THR A 213 0.54 -1.10 -2.17
N TYR A 214 0.96 -1.87 -3.17
CA TYR A 214 2.24 -2.59 -3.15
C TYR A 214 3.32 -1.86 -3.97
N LEU A 215 3.20 -0.53 -4.13
CA LEU A 215 4.18 0.32 -4.80
C LEU A 215 5.23 0.83 -3.81
N PHE A 216 6.49 0.96 -4.24
CA PHE A 216 7.54 1.54 -3.38
C PHE A 216 7.39 3.06 -3.20
N SER A 217 6.71 3.71 -4.14
CA SER A 217 6.53 5.16 -4.17
C SER A 217 5.53 5.64 -3.14
N GLU A 218 4.63 4.77 -2.66
CA GLU A 218 3.59 5.18 -1.73
C GLU A 218 4.16 5.79 -0.45
N GLN A 219 3.82 7.05 -0.23
CA GLN A 219 4.19 7.84 0.93
C GLN A 219 2.96 8.10 1.81
N GLN A 220 3.09 9.03 2.75
CA GLN A 220 2.06 9.29 3.74
C GLN A 220 0.85 10.05 3.14
N VAL A 221 1.09 10.88 2.13
CA VAL A 221 0.09 11.75 1.48
C VAL A 221 -0.16 11.33 0.03
N SER A 222 0.88 11.09 -0.77
CA SER A 222 0.75 10.67 -2.18
C SER A 222 1.19 9.23 -2.44
N THR A 223 0.61 8.63 -3.48
CA THR A 223 0.95 7.31 -4.00
C THR A 223 1.92 7.39 -5.19
N PHE A 224 2.00 8.52 -5.91
CA PHE A 224 2.78 8.69 -7.16
C PHE A 224 2.43 7.65 -8.23
N ALA A 225 1.14 7.53 -8.52
CA ALA A 225 0.57 6.46 -9.33
C ALA A 225 -0.43 6.96 -10.39
N LEU A 226 -0.38 8.26 -10.73
CA LEU A 226 -1.24 8.87 -11.75
C LEU A 226 -0.80 8.45 -13.15
N ALA A 227 -1.68 8.67 -14.13
CA ALA A 227 -1.43 8.32 -15.52
C ALA A 227 -0.10 8.94 -16.01
N ASN A 228 0.71 8.11 -16.66
CA ASN A 228 2.03 8.44 -17.19
C ASN A 228 3.06 8.95 -16.15
N GLU A 229 2.76 8.88 -14.85
CA GLU A 229 3.67 9.38 -13.82
C GLU A 229 4.97 8.57 -13.73
N ARG A 230 6.09 9.29 -13.68
CA ARG A 230 7.42 8.74 -13.41
C ARG A 230 7.89 9.24 -12.05
N ALA A 231 8.31 8.32 -11.17
CA ALA A 231 8.78 8.66 -9.84
C ALA A 231 10.18 8.13 -9.54
N TRP A 232 11.00 8.97 -8.93
CA TRP A 232 12.30 8.62 -8.36
C TRP A 232 12.22 8.62 -6.85
N MET A 233 12.79 7.59 -6.22
CA MET A 233 12.69 7.34 -4.79
C MET A 233 14.08 7.24 -4.16
N LEU A 234 14.27 7.89 -3.03
CA LEU A 234 15.43 7.75 -2.17
C LEU A 234 14.99 7.52 -0.73
N ARG A 235 15.70 6.64 -0.04
CA ARG A 235 15.40 6.27 1.34
C ARG A 235 16.69 5.99 2.11
N TYR A 236 16.71 6.48 3.34
CA TYR A 236 17.72 6.13 4.32
C TYR A 236 17.04 5.69 5.61
N ASP A 237 17.49 4.57 6.16
CA ASP A 237 17.08 4.05 7.46
C ASP A 237 18.29 3.91 8.38
N TYR A 238 18.07 4.13 9.68
CA TYR A 238 19.03 3.85 10.72
C TYR A 238 18.41 3.11 11.91
N ASN A 239 19.04 2.00 12.30
CA ASN A 239 18.74 1.27 13.52
C ASN A 239 19.80 1.59 14.59
N PHE A 240 19.40 2.36 15.60
CA PHE A 240 20.31 2.83 16.65
C PHE A 240 20.73 1.74 17.64
N ALA A 241 20.24 0.50 17.50
CA ALA A 241 20.84 -0.64 18.20
C ALA A 241 22.34 -0.77 17.90
N ALA A 242 22.80 -0.34 16.70
CA ALA A 242 24.21 -0.26 16.35
C ALA A 242 25.03 0.71 17.23
N LEU A 243 24.36 1.67 17.89
CA LEU A 243 24.95 2.61 18.86
C LEU A 243 24.55 2.28 20.31
N GLY A 244 24.02 1.09 20.57
CA GLY A 244 23.60 0.68 21.90
C GLY A 244 22.27 1.28 22.37
N ILE A 245 21.45 1.84 21.47
CA ILE A 245 20.10 2.35 21.78
C ILE A 245 19.05 1.45 21.10
N PRO A 246 18.84 0.21 21.59
CA PRO A 246 17.86 -0.69 21.00
C PRO A 246 16.44 -0.11 21.12
N GLY A 247 15.63 -0.36 20.09
CA GLY A 247 14.26 0.14 20.00
C GLY A 247 14.11 1.50 19.32
N LEU A 248 15.19 2.29 19.17
CA LEU A 248 15.17 3.55 18.43
C LEU A 248 15.49 3.32 16.94
N THR A 249 14.60 3.77 16.06
CA THR A 249 14.78 3.75 14.62
C THR A 249 14.43 5.09 13.98
N PHE A 250 15.11 5.39 12.89
CA PHE A 250 14.90 6.57 12.07
C PHE A 250 14.78 6.15 10.61
N ASN A 251 13.87 6.75 9.85
CA ASN A 251 13.96 6.74 8.40
C ASN A 251 13.53 8.07 7.79
N VAL A 252 14.12 8.37 6.65
CA VAL A 252 13.71 9.47 5.78
C VAL A 252 13.57 8.95 4.35
N ARG A 253 12.49 9.37 3.70
CA ARG A 253 12.14 9.03 2.33
C ARG A 253 11.89 10.31 1.56
N TYR A 254 12.35 10.36 0.33
CA TYR A 254 12.07 11.42 -0.62
C TYR A 254 11.62 10.77 -1.93
N VAL A 255 10.44 11.16 -2.40
CA VAL A 255 9.91 10.72 -3.70
C VAL A 255 9.59 11.95 -4.52
N LYS A 256 10.00 11.93 -5.79
CA LYS A 256 9.70 12.98 -6.76
C LYS A 256 9.05 12.36 -7.98
N GLY A 257 7.84 12.82 -8.28
CA GLY A 257 7.05 12.48 -9.46
C GLY A 257 7.10 13.59 -10.52
N ASP A 258 7.18 13.20 -11.78
CA ASP A 258 7.00 14.04 -12.96
C ASP A 258 6.27 13.26 -14.07
N GLN A 259 6.05 13.87 -15.23
CA GLN A 259 5.32 13.32 -16.37
C GLN A 259 3.85 12.98 -16.11
N VAL A 260 3.26 13.52 -15.04
CA VAL A 260 1.84 13.34 -14.78
C VAL A 260 1.03 14.08 -15.85
N GLU A 261 0.05 13.40 -16.45
CA GLU A 261 -0.88 13.97 -17.44
C GLU A 261 -2.01 14.77 -16.75
N PRO A 262 -1.96 16.12 -16.74
CA PRO A 262 -2.95 16.90 -16.00
C PRO A 262 -4.35 16.83 -16.62
N GLN A 263 -4.45 16.48 -17.91
CA GLN A 263 -5.71 16.27 -18.63
C GLN A 263 -6.54 15.14 -17.99
N ARG A 264 -5.91 14.22 -17.26
CA ARG A 264 -6.54 13.09 -16.59
C ARG A 264 -6.81 13.34 -15.10
N ILE A 265 -6.66 14.59 -14.64
CA ILE A 265 -6.84 14.98 -13.23
C ILE A 265 -8.11 15.83 -13.07
N ALA A 266 -8.99 15.45 -12.15
CA ALA A 266 -10.26 16.13 -11.92
C ALA A 266 -10.20 17.30 -10.92
N SER A 267 -9.05 17.56 -10.30
CA SER A 267 -8.88 18.70 -9.38
C SER A 267 -8.93 20.04 -10.14
N VAL A 268 -9.30 21.12 -9.45
CA VAL A 268 -9.32 22.48 -10.05
C VAL A 268 -7.93 22.86 -10.58
N LYS A 269 -6.87 22.59 -9.81
CA LYS A 269 -5.48 22.86 -10.20
C LYS A 269 -5.02 22.00 -11.38
N GLY A 270 -5.39 20.71 -11.39
CA GLY A 270 -5.08 19.80 -12.50
C GLY A 270 -5.71 20.26 -13.81
N ARG A 271 -6.99 20.66 -13.77
CA ARG A 271 -7.67 21.22 -14.96
C ARG A 271 -7.04 22.53 -15.45
N ALA A 272 -6.65 23.43 -14.54
CA ALA A 272 -5.96 24.66 -14.93
C ALA A 272 -4.56 24.38 -15.52
N LEU A 273 -3.84 23.42 -14.96
CA LEU A 273 -2.54 23.02 -15.50
C LEU A 273 -2.66 22.39 -16.91
N ALA A 274 -3.75 21.68 -17.17
CA ALA A 274 -4.04 21.08 -18.47
C ALA A 274 -4.31 22.13 -19.56
N THR A 275 -4.89 23.29 -19.23
CA THR A 275 -5.12 24.37 -20.20
C THR A 275 -3.86 25.14 -20.56
N ASP A 276 -2.87 25.14 -19.67
CA ASP A 276 -1.59 25.84 -19.84
C ASP A 276 -0.52 24.97 -20.51
N ASP A 277 -0.90 23.81 -21.07
CA ASP A 277 -0.01 22.76 -21.61
C ASP A 277 1.14 22.38 -20.65
N GLY A 278 0.85 22.46 -19.34
CA GLY A 278 1.81 22.15 -18.29
C GLY A 278 1.98 20.65 -18.06
N GLU A 279 3.13 20.27 -17.50
CA GLU A 279 3.39 18.92 -17.00
C GLU A 279 3.08 18.86 -15.50
N GLY A 280 2.38 17.81 -15.05
CA GLY A 280 2.12 17.59 -13.63
C GLY A 280 3.36 17.06 -12.91
N ARG A 281 3.65 17.65 -11.74
CA ARG A 281 4.81 17.32 -10.91
C ARG A 281 4.44 17.34 -9.44
N GLU A 282 5.00 16.40 -8.69
CA GLU A 282 4.86 16.36 -7.25
C GLU A 282 6.12 15.84 -6.56
N TRP A 283 6.25 16.13 -5.28
CA TRP A 283 7.25 15.49 -4.43
C TRP A 283 6.75 15.38 -3.01
N GLU A 284 7.23 14.36 -2.30
CA GLU A 284 6.96 14.17 -0.88
C GLU A 284 8.22 13.74 -0.15
N ARG A 285 8.47 14.40 0.98
CA ARG A 285 9.51 14.00 1.94
C ARG A 285 8.85 13.54 3.23
N THR A 286 9.02 12.26 3.58
CA THR A 286 8.51 11.68 4.82
C THR A 286 9.66 11.32 5.75
N THR A 287 9.54 11.66 7.03
CA THR A 287 10.47 11.26 8.10
C THR A 287 9.70 10.56 9.20
N ASP A 288 10.22 9.42 9.64
CA ASP A 288 9.67 8.64 10.74
C ASP A 288 10.75 8.45 11.82
N ILE A 289 10.39 8.72 13.07
CA ILE A 289 11.19 8.41 14.26
C ILE A 289 10.33 7.50 15.14
N THR A 290 10.85 6.33 15.50
CA THR A 290 10.15 5.38 16.37
C THR A 290 11.03 4.96 17.53
N TYR A 291 10.47 4.94 18.73
CA TYR A 291 11.10 4.33 19.90
C TYR A 291 10.17 3.31 20.54
N VAL A 292 10.68 2.10 20.79
CA VAL A 292 9.99 1.07 21.58
C VAL A 292 10.80 0.81 22.83
N VAL A 293 10.18 0.92 24.00
CA VAL A 293 10.83 0.62 25.28
C VAL A 293 11.11 -0.88 25.36
N GLN A 294 12.36 -1.24 25.59
CA GLN A 294 12.84 -2.62 25.49
C GLN A 294 12.69 -3.43 26.79
N SER A 295 12.69 -2.76 27.96
CA SER A 295 12.70 -3.41 29.27
C SER A 295 12.04 -2.54 30.36
N GLY A 296 11.88 -3.11 31.56
CA GLY A 296 11.30 -2.42 32.71
C GLY A 296 9.76 -2.30 32.65
N PRO A 297 9.17 -1.50 33.56
CA PRO A 297 7.70 -1.39 33.71
C PRO A 297 6.97 -0.87 32.46
N LEU A 298 7.68 -0.14 31.59
CA LEU A 298 7.13 0.42 30.35
C LEU A 298 7.49 -0.40 29.11
N ARG A 299 8.03 -1.62 29.27
CA ARG A 299 8.34 -2.52 28.13
C ARG A 299 7.11 -2.63 27.21
N HIS A 300 7.33 -2.49 25.90
CA HIS A 300 6.29 -2.43 24.85
C HIS A 300 5.53 -1.10 24.70
N VAL A 301 5.81 -0.08 25.50
CA VAL A 301 5.39 1.27 25.15
C VAL A 301 6.15 1.70 23.89
N SER A 302 5.40 2.20 22.91
CA SER A 302 5.89 2.67 21.63
C SER A 302 5.50 4.13 21.41
N LEU A 303 6.44 4.92 20.92
CA LEU A 303 6.22 6.27 20.44
C LEU A 303 6.71 6.34 19.00
N ARG A 304 5.84 6.77 18.09
CA ARG A 304 6.18 7.02 16.70
C ARG A 304 5.75 8.42 16.31
N TRP A 305 6.70 9.21 15.82
CA TRP A 305 6.43 10.48 15.16
C TRP A 305 6.72 10.35 13.68
N ARG A 306 5.78 10.79 12.85
CA ARG A 306 5.91 10.85 11.40
C ARG A 306 5.63 12.27 10.93
N ASN A 307 6.46 12.78 10.04
CA ASN A 307 6.31 14.09 9.45
C ASN A 307 6.43 13.99 7.93
N ALA A 308 5.46 14.54 7.21
CA ALA A 308 5.42 14.55 5.76
C ALA A 308 5.29 15.98 5.25
N SER A 309 6.03 16.30 4.18
CA SER A 309 5.85 17.52 3.40
C SER A 309 5.65 17.12 1.95
N MET A 310 4.46 17.39 1.42
CA MET A 310 4.04 17.09 0.07
C MET A 310 3.78 18.40 -0.68
N ARG A 311 4.30 18.51 -1.90
CA ARG A 311 4.06 19.63 -2.81
C ARG A 311 3.68 19.10 -4.18
N SER A 312 2.74 19.77 -4.84
CA SER A 312 2.29 19.46 -6.19
C SER A 312 1.79 20.72 -6.89
N ASN A 313 1.90 20.76 -8.22
CA ASN A 313 1.28 21.80 -9.04
C ASN A 313 -0.15 21.44 -9.51
N PHE A 314 -0.62 20.21 -9.28
CA PHE A 314 -1.96 19.73 -9.67
C PHE A 314 -2.84 19.34 -8.48
N ALA A 315 -2.29 19.25 -7.27
CA ALA A 315 -3.02 18.94 -6.04
C ALA A 315 -2.73 19.96 -4.93
N ASP A 316 -3.44 19.84 -3.82
CA ASP A 316 -3.16 20.66 -2.64
C ASP A 316 -1.90 20.17 -1.93
N ALA A 317 -1.03 21.12 -1.58
CA ALA A 317 0.14 20.85 -0.76
C ALA A 317 -0.31 20.45 0.66
N ALA A 318 0.49 19.62 1.31
CA ALA A 318 0.25 19.19 2.68
C ALA A 318 1.55 19.19 3.49
N ASP A 319 1.47 19.70 4.73
CA ASP A 319 2.44 19.42 5.77
C ASP A 319 1.70 18.67 6.88
N GLU A 320 2.09 17.44 7.15
CA GLU A 320 1.35 16.53 8.01
C GLU A 320 2.23 15.96 9.12
N ASN A 321 1.73 15.98 10.35
CA ASN A 321 2.34 15.30 11.49
C ASN A 321 1.42 14.21 12.01
N ARG A 322 1.97 13.02 12.28
CA ARG A 322 1.30 11.95 13.00
C ARG A 322 2.12 11.59 14.22
N VAL A 323 1.51 11.65 15.40
CA VAL A 323 2.08 11.17 16.65
C VAL A 323 1.24 9.99 17.10
N ILE A 324 1.87 8.83 17.27
CA ILE A 324 1.23 7.57 17.61
C ILE A 324 1.91 7.06 18.88
N VAL A 325 1.11 6.89 19.92
CA VAL A 325 1.52 6.26 21.17
C VAL A 325 0.74 4.97 21.30
N GLY A 326 1.44 3.86 21.50
CA GLY A 326 0.83 2.55 21.61
C GLY A 326 1.47 1.73 22.72
N TYR A 327 0.69 0.88 23.35
CA TYR A 327 1.16 -0.10 24.31
C TYR A 327 0.58 -1.46 23.95
N THR A 328 1.44 -2.47 23.80
CA THR A 328 1.01 -3.83 23.49
C THR A 328 1.02 -4.67 24.76
N VAL A 329 -0.12 -5.27 25.08
CA VAL A 329 -0.25 -6.27 26.15
C VAL A 329 -0.34 -7.65 25.50
N GLU A 330 0.56 -8.54 25.89
CA GLU A 330 0.56 -9.94 25.47
C GLU A 330 -0.14 -10.77 26.56
N PHE A 331 -1.12 -11.59 26.17
CA PHE A 331 -1.94 -12.44 27.05
C PHE A 331 -1.70 -13.92 26.78
#